data_AF-A0A9X2CTV8-F1
#
_entry.id   AF-A0A9X2CTV8-F1
#
_cell.length_a   1.000
_cell.length_b   1.000
_cell.length_c   1.000
_cell.angle_alpha   90.00
_cell.angle_beta   90.00
_cell.angle_gamma   90.00
#
_symmetry.space_group_name_H-M   'P 1'
#
loop_
_entity.id
_entity.type
_entity.pdbx_description
1 polymer ?
#
loop_
_entity_poly.entity_id
_entity_poly.type
_entity_poly.pdbx_seq_one_letter_code
_entity_poly.pdbx_strand_id
1 'polypeptide(L)' 'MTYHPERMKVLLTYDRFLKSTYEEVLQFTKDEESALHYLFTSYITTEPIFKNAYEQLT' A
#
# COMPACT_ATOMS: atom_id res chain seq x y z
N MET A 1 -0.31 -14.01 3.01
CA MET A 1 0.40 -12.76 2.67
C MET A 1 0.80 -12.09 3.97
N THR A 2 2.08 -11.76 4.09
CA THR A 2 2.60 -11.05 5.27
C THR A 2 2.74 -9.58 4.92
N TYR A 3 2.41 -8.70 5.86
CA TYR A 3 2.60 -7.27 5.68
C TYR A 3 4.09 -6.93 5.75
N HIS A 4 4.60 -6.32 4.68
CA HIS A 4 5.95 -5.77 4.58
C HIS A 4 5.86 -4.29 4.17
N PRO A 5 6.23 -3.34 5.05
CA PRO A 5 6.13 -1.92 4.77
C PRO A 5 7.08 -1.48 3.65
N GLU A 6 8.26 -2.11 3.52
CA GLU A 6 9.20 -1.80 2.43
C GLU A 6 8.60 -2.11 1.06
N ARG A 7 7.91 -3.25 0.91
CA ARG A 7 7.22 -3.62 -0.33
C ARG A 7 6.09 -2.67 -0.66
N MET A 8 5.35 -2.19 0.36
CA MET A 8 4.33 -1.16 0.16
C MET A 8 4.95 0.13 -0.37
N LYS A 9 6.04 0.60 0.23
CA LYS A 9 6.74 1.80 -0.24
C LYS A 9 7.18 1.67 -1.69
N VAL A 10 7.71 0.52 -2.09
CA VAL A 10 8.08 0.23 -3.48
C VAL A 10 6.84 0.25 -4.39
N LEU A 11 5.75 -0.40 -4.00
CA LEU A 11 4.50 -0.41 -4.78
C LEU A 11 3.95 1.00 -5.01
N LEU A 12 4.02 1.87 -4.00
CA LEU A 12 3.65 3.29 -4.09
C LEU A 12 4.51 4.09 -5.07
N THR A 13 5.74 3.63 -5.36
CA THR A 13 6.56 4.28 -6.40
C THR A 13 6.11 3.94 -7.83
N TYR A 14 5.50 2.76 -8.02
CA TYR A 14 5.07 2.29 -9.34
C TYR A 14 3.64 2.72 -9.66
N ASP A 15 2.77 2.76 -8.67
CA ASP A 15 1.35 3.05 -8.85
C ASP A 15 0.98 4.43 -8.29
N ARG A 16 0.58 5.33 -9.19
CA ARG A 16 0.20 6.71 -8.84
C ARG A 16 -1.10 6.77 -8.04
N PHE A 17 -2.02 5.83 -8.26
CA PHE A 17 -3.29 5.79 -7.53
C PHE A 17 -3.05 5.45 -6.06
N LEU A 18 -2.34 4.35 -5.80
CA LEU A 18 -1.94 3.95 -4.44
C LEU A 18 -1.13 5.04 -3.76
N LYS A 19 -0.24 5.73 -4.49
CA LYS A 19 0.50 6.87 -3.96
C LYS A 19 -0.42 8.00 -3.49
N SER A 20 -1.36 8.42 -4.32
CA SER A 20 -2.31 9.47 -3.96
C SER A 20 -3.19 9.07 -2.77
N THR A 21 -3.69 7.82 -2.77
CA THR A 21 -4.47 7.30 -1.63
C THR A 21 -3.63 7.23 -0.35
N TYR A 22 -2.34 6.87 -0.45
CA TYR A 22 -1.42 6.90 0.68
C TYR A 22 -1.22 8.30 1.24
N GLU A 23 -0.97 9.28 0.38
CA GLU A 23 -0.80 10.67 0.79
C GLU A 23 -2.07 11.21 1.46
N GLU A 24 -3.25 10.87 0.96
CA GLU A 24 -4.53 11.22 1.59
C GLU A 24 -4.68 10.56 2.96
N VAL A 25 -4.51 9.25 3.06
CA VAL A 25 -4.65 8.51 4.32
C VAL A 25 -3.64 9.01 5.35
N LEU A 26 -2.40 9.28 4.92
CA LEU A 26 -1.34 9.82 5.78
C LEU A 26 -1.69 11.19 6.37
N GLN A 27 -2.39 12.04 5.62
CA GLN A 27 -2.87 13.33 6.15
C GLN A 27 -3.88 13.14 7.31
N PHE A 28 -4.66 12.06 7.27
CA PHE A 28 -5.64 11.74 8.33
C PHE A 28 -5.02 11.00 9.51
N THR A 29 -4.25 9.93 9.26
CA THR A 29 -3.64 9.13 10.34
C THR A 29 -2.45 9.82 11.00
N LYS A 30 -1.72 10.67 10.26
CA LYS A 30 -0.44 11.28 10.65
C LYS A 30 0.62 10.26 11.06
N ASP A 31 0.42 9.00 10.68
CA ASP A 31 1.28 7.89 10.99
C ASP A 31 1.45 7.04 9.72
N GLU A 32 2.71 6.92 9.29
CA GLU A 32 3.09 6.22 8.07
C GLU A 32 2.77 4.73 8.15
N GLU A 33 3.07 4.10 9.29
CA GLU A 33 2.84 2.66 9.46
C GLU A 33 1.35 2.32 9.39
N SER A 34 0.52 3.11 10.07
CA SER A 34 -0.94 2.96 10.03
C SER A 34 -1.50 3.21 8.64
N ALA A 35 -0.98 4.20 7.90
CA ALA A 35 -1.41 4.48 6.53
C ALA A 35 -1.06 3.33 5.57
N LEU A 36 0.18 2.83 5.63
CA LEU A 36 0.61 1.69 4.82
C LEU A 36 -0.19 0.42 5.17
N HIS A 37 -0.44 0.16 6.45
CA HIS A 37 -1.23 -0.98 6.87
C HIS A 37 -2.69 -0.88 6.40
N TYR A 38 -3.28 0.31 6.45
CA TYR A 38 -4.64 0.57 5.94
C TYR A 38 -4.75 0.31 4.42
N LEU A 39 -3.77 0.75 3.64
CA LEU A 39 -3.73 0.46 2.20
C LEU A 39 -3.57 -1.03 1.92
N PHE A 40 -2.72 -1.70 2.70
CA PHE A 40 -2.51 -3.13 2.58
C PHE A 40 -3.82 -3.89 2.80
N THR A 41 -4.53 -3.60 3.89
CA THR A 41 -5.80 -4.27 4.19
C THR A 41 -6.91 -3.86 3.22
N SER A 42 -7.01 -2.59 2.85
CA SER A 42 -8.16 -2.09 2.08
C SER A 42 -8.06 -2.30 0.58
N TYR A 43 -6.84 -2.31 0.02
CA TYR A 43 -6.61 -2.40 -1.43
C TYR A 43 -5.79 -3.63 -1.83
N ILE A 44 -4.70 -3.93 -1.12
CA ILE A 44 -3.80 -5.02 -1.54
C ILE A 44 -4.44 -6.39 -1.30
N THR A 45 -5.19 -6.57 -0.21
CA THR A 45 -5.85 -7.86 0.05
C THR A 45 -7.16 -8.05 -0.71
N THR A 46 -7.81 -6.97 -1.12
CA THR A 46 -9.14 -6.98 -1.76
C THR A 46 -9.05 -7.03 -3.27
N GLU A 47 -8.10 -6.31 -3.89
CA GLU A 47 -7.97 -6.22 -5.34
C GLU A 47 -6.91 -7.19 -5.88
N PRO A 48 -7.28 -8.12 -6.79
CA PRO A 48 -6.35 -9.13 -7.32
C PRO A 48 -5.14 -8.52 -8.06
N ILE A 49 -5.32 -7.36 -8.69
CA ILE A 49 -4.26 -6.68 -9.44
C ILE A 49 -3.16 -6.20 -8.50
N PHE A 50 -3.53 -5.48 -7.43
CA PHE A 50 -2.58 -4.99 -6.44
C PHE A 50 -1.99 -6.12 -5.61
N LYS A 51 -2.78 -7.16 -5.33
CA LYS A 51 -2.32 -8.39 -4.71
C LYS A 51 -1.16 -9.01 -5.48
N ASN A 52 -1.36 -9.24 -6.79
CA ASN A 52 -0.33 -9.82 -7.65
C ASN A 52 0.89 -8.91 -7.75
N ALA A 53 0.69 -7.59 -7.94
CA ALA A 53 1.78 -6.63 -8.00
C ALA A 53 2.62 -6.67 -6.71
N TYR A 54 1.98 -6.74 -5.55
CA TYR A 54 2.64 -6.84 -4.25
C TYR A 54 3.43 -8.15 -4.08
N GLU A 55 2.93 -9.27 -4.61
CA GLU A 55 3.66 -10.56 -4.58
C GLU A 55 4.84 -10.61 -5.54
N GLN A 56 4.77 -9.88 -6.65
CA GLN A 56 5.85 -9.83 -7.63
C GLN A 56 6.99 -8.89 -7.22
N LEU A 57 6.75 -7.96 -6.28
CA LEU A 57 7.79 -7.19 -5.61
C LEU A 57 8.57 -8.11 -4.65
N THR A 58 9.49 -8.90 -5.20
CA THR A 58 10.35 -9.80 -4.43
C THR A 58 11.45 -9.02 -3.74
#